data_AF-A0A0S2DAP2-F1
#
_entry.id   AF-A0A0S2DAP2-F1
#
_cell.length_a   1.000
_cell.length_b   1.000
_cell.length_c   1.000
_cell.angle_alpha   90.00
_cell.angle_beta   90.00
_cell.angle_gamma   90.00
#
_symmetry.space_group_name_H-M   'P 1'
#
loop_
_entity.id
_entity.type
_entity.pdbx_description
1 polymer ?
#
loop_
_entity_poly.entity_id
_entity_poly.type
_entity_poly.pdbx_seq_one_letter_code
_entity_poly.pdbx_strand_id
1 'polypeptide(L)'
;MTISLELLAKINALEDEKLKARVIGVLTGPGKRIASDEAIYESIVSDYMAAREHWDRRRVWKAEDAAAFAQYFQKESPEEYADFLWQEKGFNQIEARLAWSVRRLILKWMPGLDESDITGLFGKFRDHAKSDST
;
A
#
# COMPACT_ATOMS: atom_id res chain seq x y z
N MET A 1 -30.05 19.13 2.74
CA MET A 1 -29.51 18.94 4.10
C MET A 1 -28.38 19.94 4.27
N THR A 2 -28.37 20.66 5.38
CA THR A 2 -27.37 21.68 5.67
C THR A 2 -26.42 21.11 6.72
N ILE A 3 -25.13 21.06 6.42
CA ILE A 3 -24.09 20.63 7.36
C ILE A 3 -24.10 21.60 8.55
N SER A 4 -23.99 21.08 9.78
CA SER A 4 -23.94 21.92 10.97
C SER A 4 -22.69 22.82 10.96
N LEU A 5 -22.79 24.03 11.52
CA LEU A 5 -21.64 24.96 11.60
C LEU A 5 -20.47 24.35 12.39
N GLU A 6 -20.77 23.57 13.42
CA GLU A 6 -19.77 22.86 14.22
C GLU A 6 -19.04 21.79 13.39
N LEU A 7 -19.78 21.01 12.59
CA LEU A 7 -19.18 20.00 11.73
C LEU A 7 -18.36 20.64 10.60
N LEU A 8 -18.82 21.76 10.05
CA LEU A 8 -18.07 22.51 9.05
C LEU A 8 -16.75 23.06 9.62
N ALA A 9 -16.74 23.54 10.87
CA ALA A 9 -15.53 23.96 11.56
C ALA A 9 -14.55 22.79 11.75
N LYS A 10 -15.04 21.61 12.15
CA LYS A 10 -14.23 20.39 12.28
C LYS A 10 -13.62 19.93 10.95
N ILE A 11 -14.35 20.06 9.83
CA ILE A 11 -13.84 19.74 8.49
C ILE A 11 -12.75 20.74 8.08
N ASN A 12 -12.99 22.04 8.28
CA ASN A 12 -12.04 23.08 7.91
C ASN A 12 -10.73 23.00 8.71
N ALA A 13 -10.80 22.48 9.95
CA ALA A 13 -9.63 22.26 10.80
C ALA A 13 -8.74 21.07 10.39
N LEU A 14 -9.17 20.22 9.46
CA LEU A 14 -8.32 19.12 8.96
C LEU A 14 -7.08 19.69 8.23
N GLU A 15 -5.95 19.00 8.25
CA GLU A 15 -4.73 19.44 7.54
C GLU A 15 -4.69 18.95 6.08
N ASP A 16 -5.23 17.76 5.80
CA ASP A 16 -5.20 17.16 4.47
C ASP A 16 -6.41 17.61 3.63
N GLU A 17 -6.15 18.38 2.58
CA GLU A 17 -7.15 18.88 1.63
C GLU A 17 -7.89 17.77 0.86
N LYS A 18 -7.25 16.63 0.59
CA LYS A 18 -7.92 15.47 -0.03
C LYS A 18 -8.88 14.80 0.95
N LEU A 19 -8.52 14.73 2.24
CA LEU A 19 -9.43 14.25 3.27
C LEU A 19 -10.64 15.17 3.42
N LYS A 20 -10.43 16.49 3.44
CA LYS A 20 -11.52 17.48 3.43
C LYS A 20 -12.46 17.27 2.25
N ALA A 21 -11.91 17.19 1.04
CA ALA A 21 -12.69 17.00 -0.18
C ALA A 21 -13.51 15.69 -0.15
N ARG A 22 -12.93 14.60 0.39
CA ARG A 22 -13.61 13.32 0.55
C ARG A 22 -14.79 13.43 1.52
N VAL A 23 -14.58 14.04 2.70
CA VAL A 23 -15.64 14.23 3.70
C VAL A 23 -16.76 15.10 3.15
N ILE A 24 -16.44 16.25 2.54
CA ILE A 24 -17.43 17.13 1.92
C ILE A 24 -18.20 16.39 0.83
N GLY A 25 -17.51 15.67 -0.06
CA GLY A 25 -18.14 14.93 -1.14
C GLY A 25 -19.15 13.88 -0.66
N VAL A 26 -18.85 13.17 0.43
CA VAL A 26 -19.80 12.22 1.04
C VAL A 26 -20.95 12.95 1.73
N LEU A 27 -20.67 14.05 2.44
CA LEU A 27 -21.66 14.88 3.13
C LEU A 27 -22.50 15.79 2.23
N THR A 28 -22.17 15.93 0.95
CA THR A 28 -23.01 16.64 -0.04
C THR A 28 -23.53 15.73 -1.15
N GLY A 29 -23.10 14.47 -1.19
CA GLY A 29 -23.48 13.51 -2.22
C GLY A 29 -24.96 13.08 -2.15
N PRO A 30 -25.58 12.70 -3.28
CA PRO A 30 -27.02 12.42 -3.40
C PRO A 30 -27.46 11.05 -2.82
N GLY A 31 -26.68 10.44 -1.92
CA GLY A 31 -26.96 9.14 -1.34
C GLY A 31 -28.02 9.19 -0.23
N LYS A 32 -28.81 8.13 -0.11
CA LYS A 32 -29.75 7.95 1.01
C LYS A 32 -28.96 7.63 2.29
N ARG A 33 -28.82 8.60 3.19
CA ARG A 33 -28.01 8.46 4.40
C ARG A 33 -28.82 7.78 5.50
N ILE A 34 -28.24 6.71 6.05
CA ILE A 34 -28.78 5.98 7.22
C ILE A 34 -28.09 6.47 8.50
N ALA A 35 -26.85 6.97 8.39
CA ALA A 35 -26.05 7.51 9.49
C ALA A 35 -26.12 9.04 9.54
N SER A 36 -25.86 9.63 10.72
CA SER A 36 -25.73 11.08 10.90
C SER A 36 -24.47 11.62 10.21
N ASP A 37 -24.49 12.91 9.89
CA ASP A 37 -23.35 13.59 9.25
C ASP A 37 -22.09 13.53 10.15
N GLU A 38 -22.26 13.62 11.48
CA GLU A 38 -21.18 13.42 12.46
C GLU A 38 -20.62 12.00 12.45
N ALA A 39 -21.47 10.96 12.38
CA ALA A 39 -21.00 9.57 12.31
C ALA A 39 -20.27 9.27 11.00
N ILE A 40 -20.71 9.89 9.90
CA ILE A 40 -20.02 9.82 8.60
C ILE A 40 -18.64 10.49 8.69
N TYR A 41 -18.56 11.68 9.29
CA TYR A 41 -17.28 12.36 9.53
C TYR A 41 -16.32 11.51 10.35
N GLU A 42 -16.77 11.00 11.50
CA GLU A 42 -15.93 10.20 12.39
C GLU A 42 -15.42 8.92 11.72
N SER A 43 -16.29 8.23 10.97
CA SER A 43 -15.90 7.03 10.20
C SER A 43 -14.82 7.34 9.16
N ILE A 44 -15.01 8.39 8.34
CA ILE A 44 -14.04 8.73 7.29
C ILE A 44 -12.69 9.16 7.89
N VAL A 45 -12.71 9.97 8.95
CA VAL A 45 -11.49 10.44 9.62
C VAL A 45 -10.77 9.28 10.30
N SER A 46 -11.50 8.39 10.99
CA SER A 46 -10.92 7.22 11.65
C SER A 46 -10.25 6.28 10.64
N ASP A 47 -10.92 5.97 9.52
CA ASP A 47 -10.36 5.14 8.46
C ASP A 47 -9.10 5.77 7.84
N TYR A 48 -9.14 7.08 7.63
CA TYR A 48 -8.00 7.83 7.11
C TYR A 48 -6.83 7.86 8.09
N MET A 49 -7.09 8.06 9.38
CA MET A 49 -6.04 8.08 10.41
C MET A 49 -5.40 6.71 10.58
N ALA A 50 -6.20 5.64 10.57
CA ALA A 50 -5.68 4.27 10.56
C ALA A 50 -4.82 4.03 9.32
N ALA A 51 -5.30 4.39 8.13
CA ALA A 51 -4.51 4.29 6.91
C ALA A 51 -3.22 5.11 6.99
N ARG A 52 -3.27 6.36 7.45
CA ARG A 52 -2.10 7.24 7.59
C ARG A 52 -1.09 6.69 8.58
N GLU A 53 -1.53 6.17 9.72
CA GLU A 53 -0.64 5.52 10.68
C GLU A 53 0.03 4.28 10.08
N HIS A 54 -0.68 3.51 9.26
CA HIS A 54 -0.07 2.42 8.48
C HIS A 54 0.91 2.94 7.41
N TRP A 55 0.70 4.14 6.86
CA TRP A 55 1.62 4.74 5.87
C TRP A 55 2.87 5.30 6.52
N ASP A 56 2.74 5.95 7.68
CA ASP A 56 3.85 6.56 8.41
C ASP A 56 4.74 5.49 9.06
N ARG A 57 4.18 4.31 9.39
CA ARG A 57 4.93 3.16 9.90
C ARG A 57 5.59 2.31 8.80
N ARG A 58 5.23 2.50 7.52
CA ARG A 58 5.76 1.66 6.45
C ARG A 58 7.26 1.82 6.32
N ARG A 59 7.98 0.71 6.37
CA ARG A 59 9.40 0.69 6.10
C ARG A 59 9.67 1.21 4.69
N VAL A 60 10.53 2.21 4.56
CA VAL A 60 10.95 2.72 3.25
C VAL A 60 12.07 1.82 2.73
N TRP A 61 11.74 0.94 1.81
CA TRP A 61 12.69 0.05 1.14
C TRP A 61 13.57 0.81 0.16
N LYS A 62 14.89 0.65 0.29
CA LYS A 62 15.88 1.23 -0.60
C LYS A 62 16.18 0.31 -1.78
N ALA A 63 16.89 0.83 -2.79
CA ALA A 63 17.32 0.04 -3.93
C ALA A 63 18.29 -1.09 -3.50
N GLU A 64 19.15 -0.80 -2.53
CA GLU A 64 20.11 -1.76 -1.98
C GLU A 64 19.41 -2.96 -1.30
N ASP A 65 18.26 -2.73 -0.63
CA ASP A 65 17.48 -3.81 0.00
C ASP A 65 16.91 -4.76 -1.05
N ALA A 66 16.42 -4.23 -2.16
CA ALA A 66 15.92 -5.01 -3.29
C ALA A 66 17.05 -5.81 -3.98
N ALA A 67 18.23 -5.21 -4.15
CA ALA A 67 19.39 -5.89 -4.71
C ALA A 67 19.90 -7.01 -3.78
N ALA A 68 19.93 -6.78 -2.47
CA ALA A 68 20.30 -7.80 -1.48
C ALA A 68 19.29 -8.97 -1.48
N PHE A 69 17.99 -8.67 -1.56
CA PHE A 69 16.98 -9.70 -1.71
C PHE A 69 17.11 -10.46 -3.05
N ALA A 70 17.41 -9.78 -4.15
CA ALA A 70 17.64 -10.42 -5.46
C ALA A 70 18.75 -11.49 -5.39
N GLN A 71 19.88 -11.15 -4.75
CA GLN A 71 20.99 -12.09 -4.54
C GLN A 71 20.57 -13.28 -3.66
N TYR A 72 19.81 -13.01 -2.59
CA TYR A 72 19.28 -14.08 -1.73
C TYR A 72 18.34 -15.01 -2.50
N PHE A 73 17.41 -14.45 -3.27
CA PHE A 73 16.44 -15.22 -4.06
C PHE A 73 17.14 -16.07 -5.13
N GLN A 74 18.07 -15.47 -5.88
CA GLN A 74 18.87 -16.21 -6.86
C GLN A 74 19.63 -17.38 -6.25
N LYS A 75 20.11 -17.24 -5.00
CA LYS A 75 20.83 -18.30 -4.29
C LYS A 75 19.91 -19.41 -3.78
N GLU A 76 18.77 -19.06 -3.21
CA GLU A 76 17.86 -20.03 -2.58
C GLU A 76 17.02 -20.79 -3.60
N SER A 77 16.63 -20.15 -4.70
CA SER A 77 15.74 -20.74 -5.71
C SER A 77 16.02 -20.13 -7.09
N PRO A 78 17.14 -20.51 -7.73
CA PRO A 78 17.56 -19.93 -9.01
C PRO A 78 16.54 -20.15 -10.14
N GLU A 79 15.81 -21.26 -10.12
CA GLU A 79 14.77 -21.56 -11.11
C GLU A 79 13.56 -20.61 -10.97
N GLU A 80 13.03 -20.46 -9.75
CA GLU A 80 11.94 -19.51 -9.48
C GLU A 80 12.38 -18.05 -9.71
N TYR A 81 13.65 -17.72 -9.45
CA TYR A 81 14.20 -16.40 -9.77
C TYR A 81 14.22 -16.13 -11.27
N ALA A 82 14.66 -17.11 -12.07
CA ALA A 82 14.65 -17.00 -13.52
C ALA A 82 13.23 -16.89 -14.10
N ASP A 83 12.28 -17.69 -13.60
CA ASP A 83 10.87 -17.61 -13.98
C ASP A 83 10.26 -16.26 -13.59
N PHE A 84 10.57 -15.75 -12.40
CA PHE A 84 10.13 -14.44 -11.95
C PHE A 84 10.62 -13.33 -12.89
N LEU A 85 11.90 -13.32 -13.24
CA LEU A 85 12.46 -12.34 -14.16
C LEU A 85 11.83 -12.45 -15.56
N TRP A 86 11.61 -13.67 -16.05
CA TRP A 86 10.98 -13.89 -17.34
C TRP A 86 9.54 -13.35 -17.36
N GLN A 87 8.75 -13.62 -16.31
CA GLN A 87 7.38 -13.14 -16.18
C GLN A 87 7.30 -11.62 -16.02
N GLU A 88 8.15 -11.05 -15.18
CA GLU A 88 8.19 -9.59 -14.95
C GLU A 88 8.56 -8.84 -16.23
N LYS A 89 9.55 -9.34 -16.98
CA LYS A 89 10.03 -8.70 -18.22
C LYS A 89 9.10 -8.95 -19.40
N GLY A 90 8.55 -10.15 -19.51
CA GLY A 90 7.72 -10.56 -20.65
C GLY A 90 6.28 -10.04 -20.57
N PHE A 91 5.67 -10.07 -19.37
CA PHE A 91 4.24 -9.81 -19.21
C PHE A 91 3.93 -8.73 -18.19
N ASN A 92 4.93 -8.24 -17.43
CA ASN A 92 4.73 -7.33 -16.30
C ASN A 92 3.69 -7.87 -15.27
N GLN A 93 3.55 -9.18 -15.23
CA GLN A 93 2.60 -9.92 -14.41
C GLN A 93 3.31 -11.16 -13.89
N ILE A 94 3.20 -11.38 -12.58
CA ILE A 94 3.73 -12.57 -11.92
C ILE A 94 2.55 -13.47 -11.59
N GLU A 95 2.65 -14.75 -11.94
CA GLU A 95 1.67 -15.76 -11.59
C GLU A 95 1.43 -15.75 -10.07
N ALA A 96 0.17 -15.84 -9.64
CA ALA A 96 -0.21 -15.71 -8.24
C ALA A 96 0.56 -16.68 -7.32
N ARG A 97 0.81 -17.91 -7.79
CA ARG A 97 1.57 -18.92 -7.05
C ARG A 97 3.03 -18.48 -6.85
N LEU A 98 3.69 -18.03 -7.91
CA LEU A 98 5.06 -17.53 -7.86
C LEU A 98 5.14 -16.28 -6.98
N ALA A 99 4.21 -15.35 -7.14
CA ALA A 99 4.13 -14.14 -6.31
C ALA A 99 3.94 -14.46 -4.82
N TRP A 100 3.23 -15.55 -4.48
CA TRP A 100 3.11 -16.03 -3.10
C TRP A 100 4.39 -16.71 -2.61
N SER A 101 5.08 -17.46 -3.47
CA SER A 101 6.39 -18.06 -3.16
C SER A 101 7.41 -16.98 -2.79
N VAL A 102 7.54 -15.95 -3.62
CA VAL A 102 8.47 -14.83 -3.38
C VAL A 102 8.15 -14.09 -2.08
N ARG A 103 6.86 -13.85 -1.77
CA ARG A 103 6.46 -13.24 -0.49
C ARG A 103 6.86 -14.09 0.73
N ARG A 104 6.73 -15.42 0.64
CA ARG A 104 7.21 -16.33 1.69
C ARG A 104 8.74 -16.30 1.80
N LEU A 105 9.43 -16.17 0.67
CA LEU A 105 10.89 -16.07 0.66
C LEU A 105 11.38 -14.76 1.31
N ILE A 106 10.68 -13.64 1.10
CA ILE A 106 10.93 -12.37 1.81
C ILE A 106 10.81 -12.58 3.32
N LEU A 107 9.73 -13.21 3.78
CA LEU A 107 9.52 -13.47 5.20
C LEU A 107 10.57 -14.43 5.79
N LYS A 108 11.04 -15.40 5.00
CA LYS A 108 12.15 -16.31 5.40
C LYS A 108 13.47 -15.55 5.51
N TRP A 109 13.75 -14.66 4.56
CA TRP A 109 14.97 -13.84 4.54
C TRP A 109 15.03 -12.87 5.71
N MET A 110 13.90 -12.21 6.02
CA MET A 110 13.79 -11.25 7.10
C MET A 110 12.54 -11.56 7.94
N PRO A 111 12.71 -12.38 9.01
CA PRO A 111 11.60 -12.70 9.91
C PRO A 111 11.09 -11.46 10.65
N GLY A 112 9.78 -11.40 10.90
CA GLY A 112 9.16 -10.33 11.68
C GLY A 112 8.67 -9.13 10.86
N LEU A 113 8.79 -9.17 9.54
CA LEU A 113 8.11 -8.21 8.67
C LEU A 113 6.60 -8.42 8.70
N ASP A 114 5.85 -7.32 8.69
CA ASP A 114 4.41 -7.36 8.47
C ASP A 114 4.06 -7.47 6.97
N GLU A 115 2.78 -7.66 6.66
CA GLU A 115 2.31 -7.83 5.28
C GLU A 115 2.57 -6.60 4.40
N SER A 116 2.52 -5.40 5.00
CA SER A 116 2.78 -4.15 4.29
C SER A 116 4.26 -4.04 3.91
N ASP A 117 5.16 -4.41 4.83
CA ASP A 117 6.59 -4.44 4.58
C ASP A 117 6.95 -5.47 3.50
N ILE A 118 6.36 -6.67 3.57
CA ILE A 118 6.54 -7.71 2.55
C ILE A 118 6.08 -7.21 1.17
N THR A 119 4.90 -6.60 1.11
CA THR A 119 4.34 -6.05 -0.14
C THR A 119 5.21 -4.91 -0.67
N GLY A 120 5.73 -4.06 0.22
CA GLY A 120 6.64 -2.98 -0.12
C GLY A 120 7.94 -3.49 -0.75
N LEU A 121 8.59 -4.49 -0.14
CA LEU A 121 9.83 -5.05 -0.68
C LEU A 121 9.58 -5.80 -1.99
N PHE A 122 8.47 -6.54 -2.09
CA PHE A 122 8.08 -7.23 -3.33
C PHE A 122 7.92 -6.23 -4.48
N GLY A 123 7.24 -5.10 -4.25
CA GLY A 123 7.14 -4.02 -5.24
C GLY A 123 8.50 -3.44 -5.61
N LYS A 124 9.34 -3.14 -4.62
CA LYS A 124 10.67 -2.59 -4.86
C LYS A 124 11.60 -3.54 -5.62
N PHE A 125 11.48 -4.83 -5.36
CA PHE A 125 12.20 -5.88 -6.08
C PHE A 125 11.75 -5.98 -7.54
N ARG A 126 10.44 -5.85 -7.83
CA ARG A 126 9.95 -5.74 -9.22
C ARG A 126 10.54 -4.54 -9.95
N ASP A 127 10.61 -3.38 -9.28
CA ASP A 127 11.24 -2.19 -9.87
C ASP A 127 12.73 -2.40 -10.17
N HIS A 128 13.43 -3.09 -9.26
CA HIS A 128 14.83 -3.46 -9.46
C HIS A 128 15.01 -4.42 -10.66
N ALA A 129 14.19 -5.47 -10.76
CA ALA A 129 14.22 -6.44 -11.86
C ALA A 129 14.00 -5.80 -13.25
N LYS A 130 13.25 -4.70 -13.32
CA LYS A 130 13.09 -3.89 -14.54
C LYS A 130 14.32 -3.05 -14.85
N SER A 131 14.92 -2.46 -13.82
CA SER A 131 16.06 -1.53 -13.94
C SER A 131 17.37 -2.24 -14.29
N ASP A 132 17.56 -3.48 -13.84
CA ASP A 132 18.74 -4.34 -14.09
C ASP A 132 18.86 -4.81 -15.56
N SER A 133 18.13 -4.17 -16.48
CA SER A 133 18.10 -4.46 -17.93
C SER A 133 18.71 -3.32 -18.78
N THR A 134 19.54 -2.46 -18.19
CA THR A 134 20.23 -1.36 -18.88
C THR A 134 21.75 -1.55 -18.88
#